data_AF-A0A7L3MKZ2-F1
#
_entry.id   AF-A0A7L3MKZ2-F1
#
_cell.length_a   1.000
_cell.length_b   1.000
_cell.length_c   1.000
_cell.angle_alpha   90.00
_cell.angle_beta   90.00
_cell.angle_gamma   90.00
#
_symmetry.space_group_name_H-M   'P 1'
#
loop_
_entity.id
_entity.type
_entity.pdbx_description
1 polymer ?
#
loop_
_entity_poly.entity_id
_entity_poly.type
_entity_poly.pdbx_seq_one_letter_code
_entity_poly.pdbx_strand_id
1 'polypeptide(L)'
;MEPLAPVALLALLVLTLGHPDPALDQHWELWKKTYGKEYHPQEDFLRRLTWEKNLWMVTLHNLEHSLGLRSYTLGMNHLGDMVSAGIPALWNSP
;
A
#
# COMPACT_ATOMS: atom_id res chain seq x y z
N MET A 1 -36.64 6.32 15.87
CA MET A 1 -35.35 7.05 15.93
C MET A 1 -34.45 6.34 14.94
N GLU A 2 -34.15 7.01 13.83
CA GLU A 2 -33.46 6.47 12.66
C GLU A 2 -32.06 5.91 12.99
N PRO A 3 -31.59 4.82 12.35
CA PRO A 3 -30.22 4.32 12.47
C PRO A 3 -29.23 5.15 11.63
N LEU A 4 -29.44 6.47 11.52
CA LEU A 4 -28.59 7.37 10.73
C LEU A 4 -27.16 7.42 11.27
N ALA A 5 -26.98 7.32 12.59
CA ALA A 5 -25.67 7.40 13.22
C ALA A 5 -24.73 6.23 12.82
N PRO A 6 -25.10 4.94 12.94
CA PRO A 6 -24.24 3.84 12.50
C PRO A 6 -24.01 3.81 10.98
N VAL A 7 -24.99 4.20 10.17
CA VAL A 7 -24.83 4.30 8.70
C VAL A 7 -23.87 5.43 8.35
N ALA A 8 -23.98 6.59 8.99
CA ALA A 8 -23.04 7.69 8.82
C ALA A 8 -21.63 7.33 9.29
N LEU A 9 -21.51 6.60 10.41
CA LEU A 9 -20.22 6.15 10.95
C LEU A 9 -19.52 5.19 9.99
N LEU A 10 -20.27 4.22 9.44
CA LEU A 10 -19.77 3.28 8.43
C LEU A 10 -19.40 4.01 7.12
N ALA A 11 -20.20 4.97 6.68
CA ALA A 11 -19.89 5.77 5.49
C ALA A 11 -18.62 6.60 5.68
N LEU A 12 -18.42 7.23 6.85
CA LEU A 12 -17.18 7.94 7.17
C LEU A 12 -15.96 7.00 7.16
N LEU A 13 -16.09 5.79 7.73
CA LEU A 13 -15.02 4.79 7.73
C LEU A 13 -14.65 4.30 6.33
N VAL A 14 -15.63 4.12 5.45
CA VAL A 14 -15.37 3.76 4.05
C VAL A 14 -14.68 4.90 3.30
N LEU A 15 -15.06 6.15 3.57
CA LEU A 15 -14.42 7.33 2.98
C LEU A 15 -12.95 7.47 3.42
N THR A 16 -12.61 7.15 4.66
CA THR A 16 -11.22 7.26 5.14
C THR A 16 -10.32 6.15 4.62
N LEU A 17 -10.84 4.94 4.38
CA LEU A 17 -10.06 3.79 3.89
C LEU A 17 -9.69 3.85 2.40
N GLY A 18 -10.28 4.78 1.64
CA GLY A 18 -10.09 4.91 0.19
C GLY A 18 -9.10 6.00 -0.24
N HIS A 19 -8.51 6.74 0.69
CA HIS A 19 -7.61 7.86 0.39
C HIS A 19 -6.18 7.56 0.84
N PRO A 20 -5.17 8.01 0.07
CA PRO A 20 -3.78 7.98 0.50
C PRO A 20 -3.58 8.66 1.86
N ASP A 21 -2.71 8.11 2.70
CA ASP A 21 -2.30 8.73 3.95
C ASP A 21 -1.41 9.95 3.68
N PRO A 22 -1.82 11.18 4.06
CA PRO A 22 -1.02 12.38 3.86
C PRO A 22 0.37 12.33 4.53
N ALA A 23 0.51 11.54 5.61
CA ALA A 23 1.81 11.36 6.28
C ALA A 23 2.86 10.66 5.38
N LEU A 24 2.40 9.96 4.35
CA LEU A 24 3.26 9.22 3.42
C LEU A 24 3.58 10.00 2.14
N ASP A 25 3.10 11.23 1.97
CA ASP A 25 3.25 11.99 0.72
C ASP A 25 4.71 12.22 0.33
N GLN A 26 5.54 12.64 1.28
CA GLN A 26 6.96 12.83 1.02
C GLN A 26 7.67 11.50 0.68
N HIS A 27 7.22 10.39 1.28
CA HIS A 27 7.79 9.07 1.02
C HIS A 27 7.41 8.55 -0.36
N TRP A 28 6.17 8.80 -0.81
CA TRP A 28 5.73 8.47 -2.17
C TRP A 28 6.51 9.24 -3.22
N GLU A 29 6.66 10.55 -3.06
CA GLU A 29 7.43 11.37 -4.00
C GLU A 29 8.91 10.95 -4.05
N LEU A 30 9.50 10.65 -2.89
CA LEU A 30 10.85 10.12 -2.83
C LEU A 30 10.98 8.75 -3.52
N TRP A 31 10.03 7.85 -3.29
CA TRP A 31 10.01 6.54 -3.93
C TRP A 31 9.86 6.66 -5.45
N LYS A 32 8.94 7.50 -5.94
CA LYS A 32 8.78 7.78 -7.38
C LYS A 32 10.06 8.30 -7.99
N LYS A 33 10.70 9.28 -7.33
CA LYS A 33 11.99 9.85 -7.78
C LYS A 33 13.09 8.79 -7.81
N THR A 34 13.16 7.94 -6.79
CA THR A 34 14.17 6.87 -6.68
C THR A 34 14.07 5.87 -7.83
N TYR A 35 12.85 5.56 -8.29
CA TYR A 35 12.60 4.59 -9.36
C TYR A 35 12.21 5.21 -10.71
N GLY A 36 12.36 6.54 -10.86
CA GLY A 36 12.07 7.24 -12.11
C GLY A 36 10.61 7.11 -12.58
N LYS A 37 9.65 7.12 -11.64
CA LYS A 37 8.23 6.96 -11.93
C LYS A 37 7.56 8.31 -12.20
N GLU A 38 6.73 8.35 -13.24
CA GLU A 38 5.90 9.51 -13.61
C GLU A 38 4.54 9.00 -14.09
N TYR A 39 3.45 9.56 -13.57
CA TYR A 39 2.09 9.11 -13.85
C TYR A 39 1.17 10.29 -14.11
N HIS A 40 0.11 10.06 -14.88
CA HIS A 40 -1.00 11.02 -14.96
C HIS A 40 -1.77 11.06 -13.63
N PRO A 41 -2.40 12.19 -13.26
CA PRO A 41 -2.99 12.37 -11.92
C PRO A 41 -3.95 11.26 -11.47
N GLN A 42 -4.78 10.74 -12.38
CA GLN A 42 -5.71 9.66 -12.07
C GLN A 42 -4.99 8.33 -11.81
N GLU A 43 -3.92 8.04 -12.56
CA GLU A 43 -3.09 6.86 -12.33
C GLU A 43 -2.27 7.02 -11.05
N ASP A 44 -1.68 8.19 -10.79
CA ASP A 44 -0.87 8.46 -9.60
C ASP A 44 -1.65 8.11 -8.32
N PHE A 45 -2.92 8.50 -8.25
CA PHE A 45 -3.80 8.15 -7.13
C PHE A 45 -3.94 6.63 -6.93
N LEU A 46 -4.21 5.87 -7.99
CA LEU A 46 -4.36 4.42 -7.91
C LEU A 46 -3.05 3.71 -7.60
N ARG A 47 -1.93 4.19 -8.16
CA ARG A 47 -0.58 3.70 -7.88
C ARG A 47 -0.20 3.96 -6.44
N ARG A 48 -0.54 5.14 -5.91
CA ARG A 48 -0.31 5.50 -4.51
C ARG A 48 -1.05 4.58 -3.55
N LEU A 49 -2.34 4.31 -3.79
CA LEU A 49 -3.11 3.37 -2.96
C LEU A 49 -2.48 1.96 -2.96
N THR A 50 -2.03 1.50 -4.13
CA THR A 50 -1.36 0.20 -4.26
C THR A 50 -0.02 0.18 -3.51
N TRP A 51 0.74 1.26 -3.63
CA TRP A 51 2.02 1.42 -2.96
C TRP A 51 1.89 1.43 -1.43
N GLU A 52 0.91 2.15 -0.87
CA GLU A 52 0.67 2.14 0.59
C GLU A 52 0.26 0.76 1.09
N LYS A 53 -0.59 0.06 0.34
CA LYS A 53 -0.97 -1.33 0.66
C LYS A 53 0.23 -2.26 0.69
N ASN A 54 1.14 -2.13 -0.28
CA ASN A 54 2.36 -2.92 -0.32
C ASN A 54 3.35 -2.51 0.77
N LEU A 55 3.40 -1.22 1.14
CA LEU A 55 4.21 -0.73 2.26
C LEU A 55 3.75 -1.34 3.58
N TRP A 56 2.44 -1.40 3.79
CA TRP A 56 1.84 -2.07 4.95
C TRP A 56 2.22 -3.56 4.99
N MET A 57 2.12 -4.26 3.86
CA MET A 57 2.48 -5.67 3.77
C MET A 57 3.96 -5.92 4.08
N VAL A 58 4.88 -5.11 3.53
CA VAL A 58 6.31 -5.16 3.86
C VAL A 58 6.55 -4.93 5.35
N THR A 59 5.89 -3.92 5.92
CA THR A 59 6.03 -3.56 7.34
C THR A 59 5.57 -4.70 8.24
N LEU A 60 4.39 -5.27 7.98
CA LEU A 60 3.84 -6.37 8.76
C LEU A 60 4.70 -7.63 8.65
N HIS A 61 5.13 -8.01 7.45
CA HIS A 61 6.02 -9.17 7.25
C HIS A 61 7.34 -9.01 8.01
N ASN A 62 7.94 -7.81 7.99
CA ASN A 62 9.19 -7.55 8.70
C ASN A 62 9.01 -7.52 10.23
N LEU A 63 7.85 -7.08 10.72
CA LEU A 63 7.50 -7.22 12.13
C LEU A 63 7.39 -8.71 12.51
N GLU A 64 6.67 -9.51 11.73
CA GLU A 64 6.59 -10.97 11.94
C GLU A 64 7.99 -11.63 11.91
N HIS A 65 8.86 -11.20 10.99
CA HIS A 65 10.25 -11.66 10.96
C HIS A 65 11.01 -11.33 12.24
N SER A 66 10.87 -10.09 12.77
CA SER A 66 11.52 -9.69 14.02
C SER A 66 11.08 -10.51 15.24
N LEU A 67 9.88 -11.11 15.17
CA LEU A 67 9.33 -12.03 16.16
C LEU A 67 9.71 -13.50 15.90
N GLY A 68 10.48 -13.79 14.85
CA GLY A 68 10.92 -15.14 14.46
C GLY A 68 9.87 -15.95 13.69
N LEU A 69 8.76 -15.34 13.24
CA LEU A 69 7.67 -16.03 12.54
C LEU A 69 7.90 -16.14 11.02
N ARG A 70 8.87 -15.39 10.48
CA ARG A 70 9.31 -15.44 9.09
C ARG A 70 10.82 -15.67 9.04
N SER A 71 11.28 -16.33 7.98
CA SER A 71 12.70 -16.64 7.77
C SER A 71 13.46 -15.57 6.96
N TYR A 72 12.76 -14.56 6.42
CA TYR A 72 13.32 -13.51 5.58
C TYR A 72 12.58 -12.19 5.76
N THR A 73 13.19 -11.10 5.29
CA THR A 73 12.58 -9.75 5.22
C THR A 73 12.16 -9.38 3.81
N LEU A 74 11.18 -8.49 3.71
CA LEU A 74 10.82 -7.80 2.48
C LEU A 74 11.38 -6.36 2.47
N GLY A 75 11.48 -5.79 1.28
CA GLY A 75 11.84 -4.39 1.08
C GLY A 75 10.94 -3.75 0.05
N MET A 76 10.57 -2.49 0.27
CA MET A 76 9.89 -1.70 -0.74
C MET A 76 10.82 -1.50 -1.94
N ASN A 77 10.36 -1.86 -3.14
CA ASN A 77 11.17 -1.83 -4.36
C ASN A 77 10.39 -1.20 -5.53
N HIS A 78 10.93 -1.24 -6.74
CA HIS A 78 10.34 -0.65 -7.95
C HIS A 78 8.98 -1.24 -8.37
N LEU A 79 8.60 -2.41 -7.83
CA LEU A 79 7.30 -3.08 -8.02
C LEU A 79 6.29 -2.68 -6.94
N GLY A 80 6.65 -1.75 -6.05
CA GLY A 80 5.82 -1.30 -4.93
C GLY A 80 4.44 -0.80 -5.34
N ASP A 81 4.27 -0.26 -6.55
CA ASP A 81 3.01 0.26 -7.08
C ASP A 81 2.20 -0.77 -7.91
N MET A 82 2.60 -2.05 -7.90
CA MET A 82 1.93 -3.11 -8.64
C MET A 82 0.97 -3.92 -7.77
N VAL A 83 -0.20 -4.23 -8.33
CA VAL A 83 -1.21 -5.05 -7.65
C VAL A 83 -0.70 -6.49 -7.56
N SER A 84 -0.68 -7.04 -6.34
CA SER A 84 -0.16 -8.39 -6.05
C SER A 84 -0.86 -9.53 -6.81
N ALA A 85 -2.02 -9.28 -7.42
CA ALA A 85 -2.82 -10.26 -8.18
C ALA A 85 -2.06 -10.92 -9.35
N GLY A 86 -0.91 -10.40 -9.77
CA GLY A 86 -0.09 -10.98 -10.84
C GLY A 86 1.31 -11.50 -10.44
N ILE A 87 1.71 -11.41 -9.16
CA ILE A 87 3.08 -11.78 -8.73
C ILE A 87 3.21 -13.16 -8.02
N PRO A 88 2.33 -14.17 -8.18
CA PRO A 88 2.75 -15.54 -7.88
C PRO A 88 3.75 -16.10 -8.92
N ALA A 89 3.84 -15.50 -10.12
CA ALA A 89 4.60 -16.05 -11.24
C ALA A 89 6.07 -15.58 -11.31
N LEU A 90 6.44 -14.46 -10.66
CA LEU A 90 7.81 -13.91 -10.74
C LEU A 90 8.66 -14.15 -9.47
N TRP A 91 8.06 -14.65 -8.39
CA TRP A 91 8.81 -15.01 -7.16
C TRP A 91 9.40 -16.42 -7.17
N ASN A 92 9.03 -17.25 -8.16
CA ASN A 92 9.52 -18.63 -8.33
C ASN A 92 10.32 -18.81 -9.63
N SER A 93 11.24 -17.89 -9.95
CA SER A 93 12.30 -18.21 -10.93
C SER A 93 13.54 -18.68 -10.18
N PRO A 94 14.15 -19.81 -10.59
CA PRO A 94 15.23 -20.49 -9.87
C PRO A 94 16.51 -19.66 -9.72
#